data_AF-A0A7S3VYD1-F1
#
_entry.id   AF-A0A7S3VYD1-F1
#
_cell.length_a   1.000
_cell.length_b   1.000
_cell.length_c   1.000
_cell.angle_alpha   90.00
_cell.angle_beta   90.00
_cell.angle_gamma   90.00
#
_symmetry.space_group_name_H-M   'P 1'
#
loop_
_entity.id
_entity.type
_entity.pdbx_description
1 polymer ?
#
loop_
_entity_poly.entity_id
_entity_poly.type
_entity_poly.pdbx_seq_one_letter_code
_entity_poly.pdbx_strand_id
1 'polypeptide(L)'
;MKELEKDEVELFDDYLEMIMTFGYITLFASAFPLGSFITCVFLYIEVRSDAYKIESNMKRPFSRTCHDIGTWELALDLLTFGSIFTNIYLAFYASDQMDLVFPWLKALKEDSATSLITMFSIEHLLIFIVLFARWAYDSNPKW
;
A
#
# COMPACT_ATOMS: atom_id res chain seq x y z
N MET A 1 -14.76 13.01 36.86
CA MET A 1 -13.33 13.08 37.21
C MET A 1 -12.51 12.05 36.45
N LYS A 2 -12.82 10.74 36.49
CA LYS A 2 -12.09 9.71 35.71
C LYS A 2 -11.98 9.96 34.20
N GLU A 3 -13.03 10.48 33.57
CA GLU A 3 -12.97 10.86 32.14
C GLU A 3 -12.01 12.01 31.84
N LEU A 4 -11.77 12.92 32.80
CA LEU A 4 -10.85 14.05 32.59
C LEU A 4 -9.39 13.62 32.61
N GLU A 5 -9.10 12.43 33.15
CA GLU A 5 -7.75 11.86 33.26
C GLU A 5 -7.33 11.10 32.00
N LYS A 6 -8.28 10.72 31.12
CA LYS A 6 -8.00 10.01 29.86
C LYS A 6 -7.37 10.93 28.82
N ASP A 7 -6.63 10.37 27.88
CA ASP A 7 -6.00 11.11 26.78
C ASP A 7 -6.99 11.48 25.67
N GLU A 8 -6.62 12.48 24.86
CA GLU A 8 -7.37 12.88 23.66
C GLU A 8 -7.04 11.96 22.48
N VAL A 9 -8.02 11.72 21.60
CA VAL A 9 -7.83 10.85 20.43
C VAL A 9 -6.82 11.46 19.46
N GLU A 10 -5.71 10.75 19.25
CA GLU A 10 -4.66 11.12 18.31
C GLU A 10 -4.78 10.29 17.02
N LEU A 11 -5.36 10.90 15.98
CA LEU A 11 -5.61 10.23 14.70
C LEU A 11 -4.36 10.11 13.82
N PHE A 12 -3.33 10.93 14.06
CA PHE A 12 -2.15 10.95 13.20
C PHE A 12 -1.39 9.62 13.25
N ASP A 13 -1.16 9.11 14.45
CA ASP A 13 -0.47 7.84 14.65
C ASP A 13 -1.28 6.66 14.10
N ASP A 14 -2.61 6.67 14.30
CA ASP A 14 -3.51 5.64 13.76
C ASP A 14 -3.45 5.62 12.21
N TYR A 15 -3.44 6.79 11.56
CA TYR A 15 -3.23 6.86 10.10
C TYR A 15 -1.82 6.41 9.70
N LEU A 16 -0.78 6.84 10.42
CA LEU A 16 0.60 6.50 10.11
C LEU A 16 0.82 4.97 10.18
N GLU A 17 0.24 4.31 11.17
CA GLU A 17 0.26 2.86 11.31
C GLU A 17 -0.35 2.15 10.09
N MET A 18 -1.49 2.65 9.61
CA MET A 18 -2.15 2.11 8.43
C MET A 18 -1.34 2.35 7.14
N ILE A 19 -0.73 3.53 7.00
CA ILE A 19 0.15 3.86 5.87
C ILE A 19 1.39 2.97 5.85
N MET A 20 2.04 2.78 7.00
CA MET A 20 3.21 1.91 7.12
C MET A 20 2.85 0.46 6.79
N THR A 21 1.71 -0.02 7.31
CA THR A 21 1.17 -1.35 7.00
C THR A 21 0.94 -1.53 5.50
N PHE A 22 0.25 -0.58 4.86
CA PHE A 22 0.06 -0.57 3.40
C PHE A 22 1.39 -0.57 2.64
N GLY A 23 2.34 0.27 3.06
CA GLY A 23 3.67 0.37 2.45
C GLY A 23 4.43 -0.96 2.48
N TYR A 24 4.47 -1.64 3.62
CA TYR A 24 5.17 -2.93 3.73
C TYR A 24 4.59 -4.00 2.82
N ILE A 25 3.26 -4.06 2.70
CA ILE A 25 2.59 -5.09 1.90
C ILE A 25 2.73 -4.80 0.42
N THR A 26 2.61 -3.54 0.03
CA THR A 26 2.64 -3.16 -1.39
C THR A 26 4.05 -3.09 -1.93
N LEU A 27 4.99 -2.44 -1.26
CA LEU A 27 6.37 -2.28 -1.78
C LEU A 27 7.14 -3.60 -1.88
N PHE A 28 6.84 -4.57 -1.01
CA PHE A 28 7.59 -5.83 -0.90
C PHE A 28 6.75 -7.06 -1.20
N ALA A 29 5.64 -6.90 -1.93
CA ALA A 29 4.70 -7.98 -2.24
C ALA A 29 5.38 -9.18 -2.92
N SER A 30 6.30 -8.94 -3.86
CA SER A 30 7.03 -10.01 -4.56
C SER A 30 8.04 -10.74 -3.68
N ALA A 31 8.60 -10.07 -2.66
CA ALA A 31 9.54 -10.67 -1.73
C ALA A 31 8.84 -11.56 -0.69
N PHE A 32 7.65 -11.15 -0.20
CA PHE A 32 6.90 -11.90 0.81
C PHE A 32 5.40 -11.97 0.50
N PRO A 33 4.97 -12.90 -0.39
CA PRO A 33 3.57 -13.00 -0.81
C PRO A 33 2.58 -13.31 0.33
N LEU A 34 3.02 -14.02 1.38
CA LEU A 34 2.20 -14.35 2.55
C LEU A 34 1.94 -13.12 3.45
N GLY A 35 2.66 -12.01 3.25
CA GLY A 35 2.51 -10.79 4.04
C GLY A 35 1.08 -10.25 4.00
N SER A 36 0.46 -10.24 2.82
CA SER A 36 -0.93 -9.79 2.65
C SER A 36 -1.91 -10.56 3.53
N PHE A 37 -1.75 -11.89 3.64
CA PHE A 37 -2.63 -12.72 4.48
C PHE A 37 -2.44 -12.43 5.96
N ILE A 38 -1.18 -12.28 6.41
CA ILE A 38 -0.87 -11.91 7.79
C ILE A 38 -1.48 -10.54 8.11
N THR A 39 -1.36 -9.58 7.19
CA THR A 39 -1.99 -8.28 7.39
C THR A 39 -3.50 -8.37 7.45
N CYS A 40 -4.18 -9.23 6.67
CA CYS A 40 -5.63 -9.36 6.81
C CYS A 40 -6.05 -9.74 8.24
N VAL A 41 -5.27 -10.62 8.90
CA VAL A 41 -5.50 -10.97 10.31
C VAL A 41 -5.20 -9.78 11.22
N PHE A 42 -4.10 -9.06 10.97
CA PHE A 42 -3.74 -7.86 11.71
C PHE A 42 -4.83 -6.78 11.61
N LEU A 43 -5.30 -6.43 10.41
CA LEU A 43 -6.38 -5.47 10.18
C LEU A 43 -7.68 -5.85 10.89
N TYR A 44 -8.00 -7.15 10.96
CA TYR A 44 -9.16 -7.61 11.70
C TYR A 44 -9.04 -7.33 13.21
N ILE A 45 -7.86 -7.57 13.77
CA ILE A 45 -7.57 -7.28 15.18
C ILE A 45 -7.57 -5.76 15.41
N GLU A 46 -6.96 -5.01 14.50
CA GLU A 46 -6.77 -3.57 14.60
C GLU A 46 -8.10 -2.83 14.69
N VAL A 47 -9.04 -3.12 13.79
CA VAL A 47 -10.38 -2.52 13.82
C VAL A 47 -11.10 -2.74 15.16
N ARG A 48 -10.86 -3.88 15.82
CA ARG A 48 -11.44 -4.16 17.15
C ARG A 48 -10.69 -3.45 18.27
N SER A 49 -9.36 -3.39 18.16
CA SER A 49 -8.47 -2.69 19.09
C SER A 49 -8.79 -1.20 19.12
N ASP A 50 -8.88 -0.55 17.96
CA ASP A 50 -9.20 0.87 17.81
C ASP A 50 -10.60 1.22 18.31
N ALA A 51 -11.58 0.36 18.03
CA ALA A 51 -12.92 0.53 18.56
C ALA A 51 -12.92 0.51 20.10
N TYR A 52 -12.18 -0.43 20.70
CA TYR A 52 -12.04 -0.52 22.14
C TYR A 52 -11.26 0.67 22.73
N LYS A 53 -10.21 1.15 22.06
CA LYS A 53 -9.44 2.34 22.42
C LYS A 53 -10.36 3.55 22.57
N ILE A 54 -11.20 3.82 21.56
CA ILE A 54 -12.12 4.97 21.57
C ILE A 54 -13.21 4.83 22.64
N GLU A 55 -13.75 3.62 22.85
CA GLU A 55 -14.83 3.39 23.81
C GLU A 55 -14.34 3.49 25.27
N SER A 56 -13.20 2.86 25.57
CA SER A 56 -12.80 2.59 26.96
C SER A 56 -11.64 3.46 27.44
N ASN A 57 -10.70 3.81 26.57
CA ASN A 57 -9.42 4.39 26.96
C ASN A 57 -9.29 5.88 26.69
N MET A 58 -10.05 6.41 25.71
CA MET A 58 -9.95 7.81 25.30
C MET A 58 -11.12 8.65 25.80
N LYS A 59 -10.93 9.96 25.87
CA LYS A 59 -12.03 10.92 26.03
C LYS A 59 -12.92 10.88 24.79
N ARG A 60 -14.23 11.09 24.99
CA ARG A 60 -15.18 11.23 23.87
C ARG A 60 -14.73 12.37 22.94
N PRO A 61 -14.38 12.09 21.67
CA PRO A 61 -13.93 13.12 20.75
C PRO A 61 -15.10 14.01 20.30
N PHE A 62 -14.80 15.26 19.99
CA PHE A 62 -15.76 16.14 19.32
C PHE A 62 -15.85 15.79 17.84
N SER A 63 -17.08 15.71 17.33
CA SER A 63 -17.32 15.45 15.91
C SER A 63 -16.71 16.57 15.06
N ARG A 64 -15.91 16.20 14.06
CA ARG A 64 -15.38 17.09 13.03
C ARG A 64 -15.90 16.62 11.69
N THR A 65 -16.31 17.54 10.83
CA THR A 65 -16.67 17.23 9.44
C THR A 65 -15.40 17.16 8.61
N CYS A 66 -15.12 16.02 7.99
CA CYS A 66 -14.07 15.84 7.00
C CYS A 66 -14.70 15.34 5.70
N HIS A 67 -14.13 15.78 4.57
CA HIS A 67 -14.56 15.33 3.24
C HIS A 67 -13.69 14.16 2.74
N ASP A 68 -12.43 14.11 3.19
CA ASP A 68 -11.43 13.14 2.78
C ASP A 68 -10.49 12.80 3.94
N ILE A 69 -9.54 11.91 3.67
CA ILE A 69 -8.45 11.55 4.59
C ILE A 69 -7.28 12.54 4.52
N GLY A 70 -7.37 13.60 3.72
CA GLY A 70 -6.35 14.61 3.53
C GLY A 70 -5.07 14.09 2.85
N THR A 71 -3.92 14.57 3.30
CA THR A 71 -2.58 14.28 2.73
C THR A 71 -2.24 12.79 2.69
N TRP A 72 -2.91 11.96 3.49
CA TRP A 72 -2.72 10.51 3.48
C TRP A 72 -3.08 9.87 2.14
N GLU A 73 -4.01 10.46 1.37
CA GLU A 73 -4.31 10.00 0.01
C GLU A 73 -3.10 10.14 -0.91
N LEU A 74 -2.42 11.29 -0.86
CA LEU A 74 -1.18 11.50 -1.59
C LEU A 74 -0.08 10.52 -1.15
N ALA A 75 0.02 10.22 0.14
CA ALA A 75 0.98 9.25 0.66
C ALA A 75 0.71 7.83 0.11
N LEU A 76 -0.56 7.40 0.10
CA LEU A 76 -0.98 6.13 -0.49
C LEU A 76 -0.69 6.06 -2.00
N ASP A 77 -0.93 7.16 -2.72
CA ASP A 77 -0.61 7.26 -4.14
C ASP A 77 0.88 7.12 -4.39
N LEU A 78 1.72 7.85 -3.64
CA LEU A 78 3.18 7.76 -3.75
C LEU A 78 3.69 6.33 -3.46
N LEU A 79 3.17 5.69 -2.41
CA LEU A 79 3.50 4.30 -2.09
C LEU A 79 3.04 3.34 -3.20
N THR A 80 1.88 3.59 -3.78
CA THR A 80 1.35 2.77 -4.89
C THR A 80 2.25 2.85 -6.11
N PHE A 81 2.64 4.06 -6.55
CA PHE A 81 3.57 4.21 -7.66
C PHE A 81 4.95 3.62 -7.34
N GLY A 82 5.47 3.87 -6.13
CA GLY A 82 6.71 3.27 -5.66
C GLY A 82 6.67 1.75 -5.68
N SER A 83 5.52 1.15 -5.34
CA SER A 83 5.35 -0.30 -5.31
C SER A 83 5.49 -0.95 -6.69
N ILE A 84 5.09 -0.28 -7.76
CA ILE A 84 5.27 -0.79 -9.13
C ILE A 84 6.77 -0.96 -9.39
N PHE A 85 7.55 0.08 -9.11
CA PHE A 85 9.00 0.07 -9.32
C PHE A 85 9.69 -0.99 -8.44
N THR A 86 9.42 -1.01 -7.13
CA THR A 86 10.09 -1.94 -6.22
C THR A 86 9.77 -3.39 -6.52
N ASN A 87 8.53 -3.74 -6.85
CA ASN A 87 8.16 -5.12 -7.14
C ASN A 87 8.75 -5.62 -8.45
N ILE A 88 8.79 -4.80 -9.50
CA ILE A 88 9.45 -5.16 -10.76
C ILE A 88 10.95 -5.37 -10.50
N TYR A 89 11.58 -4.44 -9.80
CA TYR A 89 13.00 -4.55 -9.45
C TYR A 89 13.27 -5.85 -8.67
N LEU A 90 12.48 -6.15 -7.64
CA LEU A 90 12.65 -7.34 -6.81
C LEU A 90 12.42 -8.64 -7.60
N ALA A 91 11.37 -8.70 -8.42
CA ALA A 91 10.98 -9.92 -9.13
C ALA A 91 11.84 -10.21 -10.36
N PHE A 92 12.27 -9.17 -11.07
CA PHE A 92 13.00 -9.29 -12.33
C PHE A 92 14.52 -9.13 -12.18
N TYR A 93 14.98 -8.13 -11.41
CA TYR A 93 16.40 -7.80 -11.32
C TYR A 93 17.07 -8.43 -10.10
N ALA A 94 16.49 -8.28 -8.92
CA ALA A 94 17.11 -8.72 -7.66
C ALA A 94 16.92 -10.22 -7.36
N SER A 95 16.02 -10.91 -8.06
CA SER A 95 15.76 -12.34 -7.88
C SER A 95 15.58 -13.07 -9.21
N ASP A 96 15.56 -14.39 -9.14
CA ASP A 96 15.34 -15.28 -10.29
C ASP A 96 13.87 -15.74 -10.37
N GLN A 97 12.96 -15.07 -9.65
CA GLN A 97 11.53 -15.41 -9.62
C GLN A 97 10.93 -15.38 -11.03
N MET A 98 11.19 -14.32 -11.79
CA MET A 98 10.68 -14.19 -13.15
C MET A 98 11.38 -15.14 -14.14
N ASP A 99 12.62 -15.52 -13.89
CA ASP A 99 13.35 -16.46 -14.76
C ASP A 99 12.74 -17.88 -14.68
N LEU A 100 12.21 -18.25 -13.51
CA LEU A 100 11.50 -19.52 -13.30
C LEU A 100 10.12 -19.55 -13.97
N VAL A 101 9.39 -18.43 -13.92
CA VAL A 101 8.03 -18.34 -14.48
C VAL A 101 8.07 -18.12 -15.99
N PHE A 102 9.02 -17.33 -16.48
CA PHE A 102 9.17 -16.95 -17.88
C PHE A 102 10.60 -17.18 -18.37
N PRO A 103 10.93 -18.41 -18.83
CA PRO A 103 12.28 -18.73 -19.28
C PRO A 103 12.81 -17.87 -20.43
N TRP A 104 11.92 -17.32 -21.26
CA TRP A 104 12.30 -16.41 -22.35
C TRP A 104 12.79 -15.05 -21.85
N LEU A 105 12.33 -14.63 -20.66
CA LEU A 105 12.70 -13.37 -20.03
C LEU A 105 14.15 -13.41 -19.52
N LYS A 106 14.63 -14.60 -19.15
CA LYS A 106 16.03 -14.83 -18.76
C LYS A 106 17.02 -14.40 -19.84
N ALA A 107 16.72 -14.70 -21.11
CA ALA A 107 17.58 -14.29 -22.23
C ALA A 107 17.68 -12.76 -22.38
N LEU A 108 16.67 -12.02 -21.92
CA LEU A 108 16.67 -10.55 -21.91
C LEU A 108 17.37 -9.96 -20.68
N LYS A 109 17.65 -10.77 -19.65
CA LYS A 109 18.34 -10.38 -18.42
C LYS A 109 19.87 -10.52 -18.52
N GLU A 110 20.36 -11.34 -19.45
CA GLU A 110 21.80 -11.65 -19.59
C GLU A 110 22.66 -10.43 -19.96
N ASP A 111 22.11 -9.49 -20.73
CA ASP A 111 22.79 -8.23 -21.05
C ASP A 111 22.26 -7.07 -20.19
N SER A 112 23.18 -6.23 -19.70
CA SER A 112 22.88 -5.14 -18.75
C SER A 112 21.98 -4.07 -19.37
N ALA A 113 22.17 -3.74 -20.66
CA ALA A 113 21.36 -2.74 -21.33
C ALA A 113 19.95 -3.26 -21.61
N THR A 114 19.83 -4.48 -22.15
CA THR A 114 18.53 -5.11 -22.42
C THR A 114 17.72 -5.38 -21.15
N SER A 115 18.36 -5.73 -20.04
CA SER A 115 17.71 -5.91 -18.73
C SER A 115 17.05 -4.61 -18.25
N LEU A 116 17.78 -3.49 -18.26
CA LEU A 116 17.24 -2.18 -17.87
C LEU A 116 16.10 -1.74 -18.79
N ILE A 117 16.27 -1.86 -20.11
CA ILE A 117 15.22 -1.49 -21.07
C ILE A 117 13.97 -2.32 -20.86
N THR A 118 14.11 -3.63 -20.62
CA THR A 118 12.98 -4.54 -20.37
C THR A 118 12.28 -4.17 -19.06
N MET A 119 13.04 -3.89 -18.00
CA MET A 119 12.51 -3.45 -16.71
C MET A 119 11.67 -2.17 -16.83
N PHE A 120 12.23 -1.12 -17.44
CA PHE A 120 11.52 0.15 -17.65
C PHE A 120 10.33 0.00 -18.61
N SER A 121 10.42 -0.89 -19.60
CA SER A 121 9.31 -1.16 -20.52
C SER A 121 8.13 -1.81 -19.79
N ILE A 122 8.40 -2.79 -18.91
CA ILE A 122 7.37 -3.44 -18.07
C ILE A 122 6.77 -2.40 -17.10
N GLU A 123 7.62 -1.56 -16.50
CA GLU A 123 7.19 -0.50 -15.59
C GLU A 123 6.22 0.48 -16.27
N HIS A 124 6.60 1.05 -17.41
CA HIS A 124 5.76 2.01 -18.14
C HIS A 124 4.46 1.37 -18.62
N LEU A 125 4.49 0.09 -19.01
CA LEU A 125 3.29 -0.65 -19.38
C LEU A 125 2.34 -0.80 -18.18
N LEU A 126 2.85 -1.16 -17.01
CA LEU A 126 2.04 -1.30 -15.79
C LEU A 126 1.49 0.05 -15.32
N ILE A 127 2.30 1.11 -15.34
CA ILE A 127 1.84 2.47 -15.03
C ILE A 127 0.74 2.89 -16.01
N PHE A 128 0.92 2.65 -17.31
CA PHE A 128 -0.10 2.95 -18.31
C PHE A 128 -1.42 2.21 -18.02
N ILE A 129 -1.36 0.91 -17.68
CA ILE A 129 -2.53 0.12 -17.32
C ILE A 129 -3.22 0.71 -16.08
N VAL A 130 -2.46 1.07 -15.04
CA VAL A 130 -2.99 1.67 -13.80
C VAL A 130 -3.66 3.01 -14.09
N LEU A 131 -3.02 3.88 -14.87
CA LEU A 131 -3.58 5.18 -15.25
C LEU A 131 -4.81 5.03 -16.13
N PHE A 132 -4.80 4.07 -17.06
CA PHE A 132 -5.96 3.76 -17.89
C PHE A 132 -7.11 3.23 -17.05
N ALA A 133 -6.87 2.34 -16.10
CA ALA A 133 -7.88 1.84 -15.18
C ALA A 133 -8.46 2.97 -14.31
N ARG A 134 -7.60 3.87 -13.79
CA ARG A 134 -8.02 5.07 -13.05
C ARG A 134 -8.86 6.01 -13.92
N TRP A 135 -8.53 6.16 -15.18
CA TRP A 135 -9.30 6.97 -16.12
C TRP A 135 -10.65 6.33 -16.49
N ALA A 136 -10.67 5.01 -16.66
CA ALA A 136 -11.87 4.28 -17.08
C ALA A 136 -12.91 4.12 -15.96
N TYR A 137 -12.48 4.14 -14.70
CA TYR A 137 -13.36 4.01 -13.55
C TYR A 137 -13.85 5.39 -13.08
N ASP A 138 -15.16 5.62 -13.16
CA ASP A 138 -15.79 6.81 -12.56
C ASP A 138 -15.84 6.66 -11.04
N SER A 139 -15.06 7.47 -10.34
CA SER A 139 -14.95 7.46 -8.89
C SER A 139 -16.21 7.97 -8.18
N ASN A 140 -17.13 8.64 -8.89
CA ASN A 140 -18.33 9.17 -8.26
C ASN A 140 -19.44 8.12 -8.24
N PRO A 141 -19.95 7.76 -7.05
CA PRO A 141 -21.14 6.92 -6.97
C PRO A 141 -22.32 7.63 -7.64
N LYS A 142 -23.15 6.87 -8.37
CA LYS A 142 -24.33 7.38 -9.10
C LYS A 142 -25.57 7.56 -8.20
N TRP A 143 -25.42 7.37 -6.89
CA TRP A 143 -26.51 7.38 -5.91
C TRP A 143 -26.34 8.54 -4.94
#